data_AF-A0A9E4ABN6-F1
#
_entry.id   AF-A0A9E4ABN6-F1
#
_cell.length_a   1.000
_cell.length_b   1.000
_cell.length_c   1.000
_cell.angle_alpha   90.00
_cell.angle_beta   90.00
_cell.angle_gamma   90.00
#
_symmetry.space_group_name_H-M   'P 1'
#
loop_
_entity.id
_entity.type
_entity.pdbx_description
1 polymer ?
#
loop_
_entity_poly.entity_id
_entity_poly.type
_entity_poly.pdbx_seq_one_letter_code
_entity_poly.pdbx_strand_id
1 'polypeptide(L)'
;KAETENAEKQAADVTPAESTTPTAEKSINGSTAEVENNTEAAGQQQSETSAQTTETKDVPVSPFGFGPYPEVPADYPIPPDKFEWEFWGKTVKGELMSRVRIKLWNQGIRSDGASFENGKVYPNILGTVYVQWAENGEFIRRITGHPDDDFDAIEAALEAGQPPPEGITVLSRNEAGIDPYSFLELSKKE
;
A
#
# COMPACT_ATOMS: atom_id res chain seq x y z
N LYS A 1 25.25 36.74 -47.98
CA LYS A 1 24.55 36.76 -49.28
C LYS A 1 24.26 35.34 -49.69
N ALA A 2 23.03 34.89 -49.45
CA ALA A 2 22.24 33.87 -50.15
C ALA A 2 21.17 33.39 -49.16
N GLU A 3 20.06 34.13 -49.17
CA GLU A 3 18.75 33.67 -48.70
C GLU A 3 18.31 32.48 -49.56
N THR A 4 17.63 31.50 -48.96
CA THR A 4 16.42 30.96 -49.58
C THR A 4 15.46 30.46 -48.49
N GLU A 5 14.25 30.98 -48.59
CA GLU A 5 13.06 30.83 -47.77
C GLU A 5 12.05 30.02 -48.61
N ASN A 6 11.35 29.04 -48.01
CA ASN A 6 9.99 28.55 -48.34
C ASN A 6 9.73 27.25 -47.55
N ALA A 7 8.87 27.22 -46.53
CA ALA A 7 7.40 27.26 -46.56
C ALA A 7 6.77 26.00 -47.17
N GLU A 8 6.11 25.17 -46.34
CA GLU A 8 4.69 24.86 -46.53
C GLU A 8 4.07 24.27 -45.24
N LYS A 9 2.90 24.81 -44.89
CA LYS A 9 2.01 24.38 -43.80
C LYS A 9 1.12 23.25 -44.30
N GLN A 10 0.87 22.23 -43.47
CA GLN A 10 -0.41 21.52 -43.49
C GLN A 10 -0.94 21.36 -42.07
N ALA A 11 -2.01 22.10 -41.81
CA ALA A 11 -2.92 21.88 -40.71
C ALA A 11 -3.97 20.86 -41.16
N ALA A 12 -4.15 19.79 -40.40
CA ALA A 12 -5.31 18.92 -40.52
C ALA A 12 -6.22 19.19 -39.31
N ASP A 13 -7.33 19.84 -39.63
CA ASP A 13 -8.52 20.07 -38.84
C ASP A 13 -9.20 18.71 -38.55
N VAL A 14 -9.36 18.35 -37.28
CA VAL A 14 -10.21 17.22 -36.87
C VAL A 14 -11.19 17.71 -35.81
N THR A 15 -12.45 17.71 -36.24
CA THR A 15 -13.68 18.14 -35.59
C THR A 15 -13.91 17.47 -34.23
N PRO A 16 -14.48 18.18 -33.24
CA PRO A 16 -14.84 17.62 -31.95
C PRO A 16 -16.12 16.78 -32.06
N ALA A 17 -16.06 15.53 -31.61
CA ALA A 17 -17.25 14.71 -31.38
C ALA A 17 -17.77 14.98 -29.96
N GLU A 18 -18.83 15.78 -29.86
CA GLU A 18 -19.74 15.74 -28.73
C GLU A 18 -20.43 14.37 -28.72
N SER A 19 -20.27 13.61 -27.63
CA SER A 19 -21.16 12.48 -27.35
C SER A 19 -21.56 12.50 -25.89
N THR A 20 -22.80 12.93 -25.71
CA THR A 20 -23.66 12.96 -24.54
C THR A 20 -23.62 11.70 -23.67
N THR A 21 -23.40 11.88 -22.36
CA THR A 21 -23.92 11.02 -21.29
C THR A 21 -25.45 11.14 -21.25
N PRO A 22 -26.23 10.09 -20.91
CA PRO A 22 -26.58 9.89 -19.49
C PRO A 22 -26.82 8.43 -19.03
N THR A 23 -26.61 8.24 -17.73
CA THR A 23 -27.39 7.44 -16.76
C THR A 23 -27.44 5.90 -16.84
N ALA A 24 -26.92 5.28 -15.79
CA ALA A 24 -27.60 4.22 -15.05
C ALA A 24 -27.18 4.23 -13.57
N GLU A 25 -27.91 5.01 -12.75
CA GLU A 25 -27.99 4.81 -11.30
C GLU A 25 -28.62 3.44 -11.04
N LYS A 26 -27.86 2.52 -10.42
CA LYS A 26 -28.44 1.32 -9.82
C LYS A 26 -28.65 1.56 -8.33
N SER A 27 -29.86 2.03 -8.03
CA SER A 27 -30.46 2.03 -6.71
C SER A 27 -30.54 0.61 -6.16
N ILE A 28 -30.06 0.38 -4.93
CA ILE A 28 -30.29 -0.85 -4.17
C ILE A 28 -31.02 -0.43 -2.91
N ASN A 29 -32.35 -0.43 -3.01
CA ASN A 29 -33.25 -0.17 -1.90
C ASN A 29 -33.71 -1.50 -1.31
N GLY A 30 -33.55 -1.66 0.01
CA GLY A 30 -34.44 -2.42 0.88
C GLY A 30 -34.23 -3.93 1.02
N SER A 31 -33.82 -4.36 2.21
CA SER A 31 -34.67 -5.29 2.97
C SER A 31 -34.34 -5.22 4.46
N THR A 32 -35.24 -4.54 5.18
CA THR A 32 -35.40 -4.60 6.63
C THR A 32 -35.99 -5.96 6.99
N ALA A 33 -35.36 -6.67 7.94
CA ALA A 33 -36.02 -7.73 8.69
C ALA A 33 -35.94 -7.36 10.17
N GLU A 34 -36.96 -6.64 10.63
CA GLU A 34 -37.37 -6.66 12.04
C GLU A 34 -37.98 -8.04 12.32
N VAL A 35 -37.44 -8.74 13.30
CA VAL A 35 -38.15 -9.82 13.99
C VAL A 35 -38.03 -9.54 15.48
N GLU A 36 -38.99 -8.76 15.99
CA GLU A 36 -39.45 -8.87 17.38
C GLU A 36 -40.32 -10.13 17.49
N ASN A 37 -40.02 -11.04 18.42
CA ASN A 37 -40.82 -11.14 19.65
C ASN A 37 -40.38 -12.29 20.60
N ASN A 38 -40.30 -11.89 21.87
CA ASN A 38 -40.73 -12.61 23.10
C ASN A 38 -40.01 -13.85 23.66
N THR A 39 -39.39 -13.59 24.82
CA THR A 39 -39.80 -14.06 26.17
C THR A 39 -39.47 -15.50 26.62
N GLU A 40 -38.40 -15.55 27.42
CA GLU A 40 -38.36 -16.03 28.83
C GLU A 40 -38.67 -17.52 29.12
N ALA A 41 -37.64 -18.27 29.51
CA ALA A 41 -37.71 -19.25 30.60
C ALA A 41 -36.32 -19.66 31.10
N ALA A 42 -36.21 -19.69 32.42
CA ALA A 42 -35.05 -19.97 33.25
C ALA A 42 -34.32 -21.30 32.97
N GLY A 43 -32.99 -21.26 33.12
CA GLY A 43 -32.13 -22.43 33.23
C GLY A 43 -30.75 -22.04 33.73
N GLN A 44 -30.57 -22.04 35.05
CA GLN A 44 -29.26 -21.89 35.69
C GLN A 44 -28.34 -23.03 35.24
N GLN A 45 -27.26 -22.72 34.54
CA GLN A 45 -26.10 -23.59 34.46
C GLN A 45 -24.85 -22.74 34.66
N GLN A 46 -24.50 -22.61 35.94
CA GLN A 46 -23.29 -21.98 36.42
C GLN A 46 -22.11 -22.89 36.00
N SER A 47 -21.63 -22.68 34.77
CA SER A 47 -20.36 -23.25 34.34
C SER A 47 -19.28 -22.45 35.04
N GLU A 48 -18.60 -23.07 36.00
CA GLU A 48 -17.34 -22.60 36.54
C GLU A 48 -16.31 -22.65 35.40
N THR A 49 -16.30 -21.59 34.58
CA THR A 49 -15.21 -21.30 33.66
C THR A 49 -13.99 -21.07 34.52
N SER A 50 -13.16 -22.10 34.63
CA SER A 50 -11.83 -22.03 35.20
C SER A 50 -11.10 -20.89 34.48
N ALA A 51 -10.98 -19.75 35.16
CA ALA A 51 -10.20 -18.62 34.69
C ALA A 51 -8.74 -19.05 34.73
N GLN A 52 -8.32 -19.71 33.66
CA GLN A 52 -6.93 -19.93 33.34
C GLN A 52 -6.33 -18.53 33.26
N THR A 53 -5.64 -18.14 34.34
CA THR A 53 -4.87 -16.90 34.40
C THR A 53 -3.69 -17.13 33.45
N THR A 54 -3.93 -16.96 32.15
CA THR A 54 -2.88 -16.72 31.19
C THR A 54 -2.17 -15.48 31.68
N GLU A 55 -0.95 -15.66 32.19
CA GLU A 55 -0.02 -14.56 32.40
C GLU A 55 -0.04 -13.71 31.13
N THR A 56 -0.73 -12.56 31.20
CA THR A 56 -0.69 -11.54 30.18
C THR A 56 0.75 -11.04 30.17
N LYS A 57 1.57 -11.65 29.31
CA LYS A 57 2.87 -11.09 28.96
C LYS A 57 2.58 -9.66 28.52
N ASP A 58 3.15 -8.70 29.23
CA ASP A 58 3.00 -7.28 28.89
C ASP A 58 3.36 -7.10 27.42
N VAL A 59 2.36 -6.77 26.61
CA VAL A 59 2.56 -6.55 25.18
C VAL A 59 3.34 -5.26 25.04
N PRO A 60 4.50 -5.27 24.35
CA PRO A 60 5.30 -4.07 24.20
C PRO A 60 4.48 -2.98 23.49
N VAL A 61 4.62 -1.74 23.98
CA VAL A 61 3.92 -0.57 23.46
C VAL A 61 4.92 0.34 22.75
N SER A 62 4.48 0.96 21.66
CA SER A 62 5.25 1.93 20.90
C SER A 62 5.78 3.09 21.76
N PRO A 63 7.08 3.42 21.71
CA PRO A 63 7.62 4.60 22.36
C PRO A 63 7.16 5.91 21.68
N PHE A 64 6.65 5.84 20.44
CA PHE A 64 6.12 7.00 19.70
C PHE A 64 4.62 7.24 19.94
N GLY A 65 3.97 6.32 20.67
CA GLY A 65 2.55 6.39 21.01
C GLY A 65 1.62 5.92 19.89
N PHE A 66 2.08 4.98 19.05
CA PHE A 66 1.22 4.25 18.11
C PHE A 66 0.44 3.08 18.74
N GLY A 67 0.48 2.96 20.08
CA GLY A 67 -0.16 1.88 20.81
C GLY A 67 0.64 0.56 20.79
N PRO A 68 0.01 -0.57 21.16
CA PRO A 68 0.63 -1.89 21.12
C PRO A 68 1.19 -2.23 19.73
N TYR A 69 2.25 -3.02 19.70
CA TYR A 69 2.75 -3.53 18.42
C TYR A 69 1.79 -4.57 17.81
N PRO A 70 1.69 -4.63 16.47
CA PRO A 70 0.85 -5.62 15.80
C PRO A 70 1.40 -7.03 16.02
N GLU A 71 0.53 -8.03 15.94
CA GLU A 71 0.92 -9.44 15.97
C GLU A 71 1.80 -9.77 14.75
N VAL A 72 2.96 -10.37 15.02
CA VAL A 72 3.94 -10.75 14.00
C VAL A 72 3.71 -12.21 13.60
N PRO A 73 3.45 -12.49 12.32
CA PRO A 73 3.30 -13.86 11.82
C PRO A 73 4.51 -14.74 12.10
N ALA A 74 4.27 -16.02 12.39
CA ALA A 74 5.33 -16.98 12.70
C ALA A 74 6.32 -17.19 11.52
N ASP A 75 5.86 -16.96 10.28
CA ASP A 75 6.66 -17.07 9.06
C ASP A 75 7.30 -15.74 8.61
N TYR A 76 7.16 -14.67 9.40
CA TYR A 76 7.78 -13.38 9.08
C TYR A 76 9.33 -13.51 9.07
N PRO A 77 10.05 -12.89 8.10
CA PRO A 77 11.46 -13.16 7.85
C PRO A 77 12.39 -12.75 9.00
N ILE A 78 11.89 -11.89 9.88
CA ILE A 78 12.56 -11.51 11.12
C ILE A 78 11.81 -12.21 12.24
N PRO A 79 12.42 -13.18 12.92
CA PRO A 79 11.73 -13.90 13.97
C PRO A 79 11.45 -12.95 15.15
N PRO A 80 10.35 -13.14 15.92
CA PRO A 80 9.92 -12.21 16.96
C PRO A 80 10.96 -11.93 18.05
N ASP A 81 11.82 -12.90 18.34
CA ASP A 81 12.94 -12.79 19.30
C ASP A 81 14.10 -11.93 18.79
N LYS A 82 14.23 -11.80 17.47
CA LYS A 82 15.15 -10.88 16.78
C LYS A 82 14.47 -9.62 16.29
N PHE A 83 13.17 -9.48 16.53
CA PHE A 83 12.47 -8.21 16.49
C PHE A 83 12.93 -7.40 17.70
N GLU A 84 14.22 -7.06 17.71
CA GLU A 84 14.65 -5.90 18.45
C GLU A 84 13.88 -4.75 17.82
N TRP A 85 12.80 -4.33 18.46
CA TRP A 85 12.16 -3.04 18.18
C TRP A 85 13.21 -1.92 18.24
N GLU A 86 14.40 -2.16 18.78
CA GLU A 86 15.57 -1.30 18.63
C GLU A 86 16.10 -1.17 17.19
N PHE A 87 15.94 -2.12 16.27
CA PHE A 87 16.45 -1.93 14.90
C PHE A 87 15.48 -1.11 14.04
N TRP A 88 14.18 -1.36 14.19
CA TRP A 88 13.18 -0.71 13.35
C TRP A 88 12.41 0.40 14.07
N GLY A 89 12.15 0.26 15.37
CA GLY A 89 11.51 1.26 16.23
C GLY A 89 12.46 2.31 16.81
N LYS A 90 13.71 2.41 16.36
CA LYS A 90 14.61 3.52 16.73
C LYS A 90 14.12 4.88 16.23
N THR A 91 13.32 4.89 15.17
CA THR A 91 12.76 6.11 14.60
C THR A 91 11.29 5.93 14.29
N VAL A 92 10.53 7.02 14.31
CA VAL A 92 9.12 7.05 13.90
C VAL A 92 8.93 6.41 12.51
N LYS A 93 9.81 6.73 11.57
CA LYS A 93 9.76 6.21 10.18
C LYS A 93 9.94 4.69 10.13
N GLY A 94 10.94 4.16 10.83
CA GLY A 94 11.21 2.73 10.84
C GLY A 94 10.10 1.92 11.51
N GLU A 95 9.47 2.47 12.57
CA GLU A 95 8.33 1.81 13.19
C GLU A 95 7.13 1.77 12.25
N LEU A 96 6.79 2.90 11.60
CA LEU A 96 5.70 2.95 10.63
C LEU A 96 5.93 1.98 9.46
N MET A 97 7.15 1.94 8.91
CA MET A 97 7.51 0.95 7.88
C MET A 97 7.29 -0.49 8.35
N SER A 98 7.72 -0.81 9.57
CA SER A 98 7.58 -2.18 10.11
C SER A 98 6.14 -2.57 10.30
N ARG A 99 5.34 -1.67 10.90
CA ARG A 99 3.90 -1.89 11.09
C ARG A 99 3.19 -2.09 9.76
N VAL A 100 3.51 -1.29 8.73
CA VAL A 100 2.97 -1.47 7.37
C VAL A 100 3.35 -2.86 6.82
N ARG A 101 4.63 -3.24 6.89
CA ARG A 101 5.08 -4.55 6.38
C ARG A 101 4.43 -5.73 7.11
N ILE A 102 4.29 -5.66 8.43
CA ILE A 102 3.60 -6.69 9.23
C ILE A 102 2.12 -6.77 8.84
N LYS A 103 1.43 -5.62 8.70
CA LYS A 103 0.01 -5.60 8.26
C LYS A 103 -0.16 -6.19 6.86
N LEU A 104 0.72 -5.84 5.91
CA LEU A 104 0.74 -6.44 4.57
C LEU A 104 0.98 -7.97 4.63
N TRP A 105 1.90 -8.42 5.48
CA TRP A 105 2.20 -9.83 5.65
C TRP A 105 1.00 -10.61 6.20
N ASN A 106 0.28 -10.04 7.16
CA ASN A 106 -0.99 -10.59 7.69
C ASN A 106 -2.09 -10.65 6.62
N GLN A 107 -2.04 -9.79 5.60
CA GLN A 107 -2.94 -9.79 4.44
C GLN A 107 -2.49 -10.74 3.31
N GLY A 108 -1.40 -11.49 3.51
CA GLY A 108 -0.84 -12.41 2.51
C GLY A 108 0.07 -11.74 1.47
N ILE A 109 0.37 -10.44 1.62
CA ILE A 109 1.26 -9.71 0.72
C ILE A 109 2.68 -9.77 1.31
N ARG A 110 3.58 -10.46 0.59
CA ARG A 110 4.98 -10.64 1.01
C ARG A 110 5.83 -9.48 0.49
N SER A 111 6.67 -8.91 1.35
CA SER A 111 7.59 -7.83 0.99
C SER A 111 8.99 -8.04 1.56
N ASP A 112 10.02 -7.87 0.74
CA ASP A 112 11.42 -8.02 1.14
C ASP A 112 12.08 -6.66 1.40
N GLY A 113 11.63 -6.02 2.47
CA GLY A 113 12.01 -4.67 2.84
C GLY A 113 10.97 -3.63 2.44
N ALA A 114 11.30 -2.38 2.73
CA ALA A 114 10.54 -1.22 2.28
C ALA A 114 11.45 0.01 2.32
N SER A 115 11.05 1.06 1.61
CA SER A 115 11.63 2.40 1.75
C SER A 115 10.59 3.38 2.29
N PHE A 116 11.04 4.49 2.90
CA PHE A 116 10.18 5.55 3.39
C PHE A 116 10.58 6.88 2.75
N GLU A 117 9.67 7.48 2.02
CA GLU A 117 9.92 8.73 1.31
C GLU A 117 8.64 9.54 1.17
N ASN A 118 8.75 10.87 1.35
CA ASN A 118 7.63 11.80 1.25
C ASN A 118 6.42 11.41 2.12
N GLY A 119 6.70 10.85 3.31
CA GLY A 119 5.66 10.41 4.24
C GLY A 119 4.97 9.09 3.87
N LYS A 120 5.41 8.43 2.80
CA LYS A 120 4.85 7.17 2.30
C LYS A 120 5.82 6.01 2.46
N VAL A 121 5.27 4.81 2.63
CA VAL A 121 6.01 3.54 2.64
C VAL A 121 5.88 2.87 1.27
N TYR A 122 7.01 2.42 0.72
CA TYR A 122 7.09 1.69 -0.53
C TYR A 122 7.62 0.29 -0.23
N PRO A 123 6.75 -0.72 -0.03
CA PRO A 123 7.15 -2.09 0.25
C PRO A 123 7.76 -2.76 -0.99
N ASN A 124 8.84 -3.50 -0.83
CA ASN A 124 9.49 -4.22 -1.93
C ASN A 124 8.71 -5.52 -2.23
N ILE A 125 7.69 -5.44 -3.08
CA ILE A 125 6.81 -6.57 -3.45
C ILE A 125 7.28 -7.13 -4.80
N LEU A 126 7.42 -8.46 -4.91
CA LEU A 126 7.83 -9.12 -6.15
C LEU A 126 6.91 -8.75 -7.31
N GLY A 127 7.50 -8.39 -8.46
CA GLY A 127 6.76 -7.94 -9.63
C GLY A 127 6.14 -6.53 -9.47
N THR A 128 6.52 -5.76 -8.45
CA THR A 128 6.06 -4.37 -8.28
C THR A 128 7.24 -3.42 -8.21
N VAL A 129 7.21 -2.42 -9.08
CA VAL A 129 8.32 -1.49 -9.25
C VAL A 129 7.81 -0.06 -9.13
N TYR A 130 8.35 0.70 -8.19
CA TYR A 130 8.02 2.12 -8.02
C TYR A 130 9.00 2.98 -8.80
N VAL A 131 8.45 3.80 -9.69
CA VAL A 131 9.20 4.64 -10.62
C VAL A 131 8.89 6.11 -10.38
N GLN A 132 9.93 6.94 -10.39
CA GLN A 132 9.79 8.39 -10.41
C GLN A 132 9.88 8.91 -11.85
N TRP A 133 8.87 9.68 -12.23
CA TRP A 133 8.78 10.34 -13.54
C TRP A 133 9.07 11.83 -13.39
N ALA A 134 9.69 12.42 -14.40
CA ALA A 134 9.81 13.85 -14.57
C ALA A 134 8.46 14.48 -14.91
N GLU A 135 8.36 15.79 -14.72
CA GLU A 135 7.15 16.55 -15.09
C GLU A 135 6.85 16.47 -16.59
N ASN A 136 7.89 16.30 -17.43
CA ASN A 136 7.74 16.09 -18.87
C ASN A 136 7.41 14.63 -19.26
N GLY A 137 7.22 13.74 -18.28
CA GLY A 137 6.95 12.32 -18.48
C GLY A 137 8.18 11.45 -18.74
N GLU A 138 9.39 12.01 -18.74
CA GLU A 138 10.62 11.22 -18.88
C GLU A 138 10.91 10.41 -17.60
N PHE A 139 11.48 9.22 -17.78
CA PHE A 139 11.90 8.36 -16.69
C PHE A 139 13.10 8.97 -15.93
N ILE A 140 12.96 9.24 -14.63
CA ILE A 140 14.06 9.73 -13.77
C ILE A 140 14.55 8.59 -12.89
N ARG A 141 15.23 7.60 -13.49
CA ARG A 141 16.22 6.66 -12.93
C ARG A 141 16.17 6.32 -11.43
N ARG A 142 14.98 6.16 -10.86
CA ARG A 142 14.80 5.82 -9.44
C ARG A 142 13.77 4.73 -9.35
N ILE A 143 14.31 3.53 -9.47
CA ILE A 143 13.58 2.29 -9.33
C ILE A 143 13.78 1.75 -7.92
N THR A 144 12.70 1.36 -7.26
CA THR A 144 12.72 0.48 -6.09
C THR A 144 11.69 -0.62 -6.27
N GLY A 145 12.05 -1.85 -5.92
CA GLY A 145 11.21 -3.04 -6.04
C GLY A 145 11.77 -4.19 -5.22
N HIS A 146 11.34 -5.41 -5.52
CA HIS A 146 11.88 -6.61 -4.90
C HIS A 146 13.30 -6.89 -5.42
N PRO A 147 14.24 -7.38 -4.58
CA PRO A 147 15.61 -7.65 -5.02
C PRO A 147 15.74 -8.72 -6.10
N ASP A 148 14.73 -9.58 -6.26
CA ASP A 148 14.67 -10.61 -7.31
C ASP A 148 14.11 -10.09 -8.65
N ASP A 149 13.62 -8.85 -8.72
CA ASP A 149 13.18 -8.24 -9.98
C ASP A 149 14.39 -7.84 -10.85
N ASP A 150 14.32 -8.08 -12.17
CA ASP A 150 15.39 -7.71 -13.12
C ASP A 150 15.35 -6.20 -13.44
N PHE A 151 15.95 -5.40 -12.55
CA PHE A 151 15.93 -3.94 -12.68
C PHE A 151 16.58 -3.43 -13.97
N ASP A 152 17.61 -4.11 -14.49
CA ASP A 152 18.29 -3.70 -15.71
C ASP A 152 17.35 -3.87 -16.93
N ALA A 153 16.63 -5.00 -17.01
CA ALA A 153 15.65 -5.23 -18.07
C ALA A 153 14.44 -4.27 -17.95
N ILE A 154 13.98 -4.00 -16.74
CA ILE A 154 12.88 -3.05 -16.49
C ILE A 154 13.30 -1.64 -16.90
N GLU A 155 14.47 -1.18 -16.47
CA GLU A 155 15.00 0.15 -16.79
C GLU A 155 15.16 0.32 -18.30
N ALA A 156 15.79 -0.64 -18.98
CA ALA A 156 15.96 -0.61 -20.43
C ALA A 156 14.62 -0.55 -21.19
N ALA A 157 13.60 -1.29 -20.74
CA ALA A 157 12.28 -1.24 -21.34
C ALA A 157 11.63 0.14 -21.17
N LEU A 158 11.69 0.70 -19.95
CA LEU A 158 11.13 2.02 -19.65
C LEU A 158 11.83 3.15 -20.42
N GLU A 159 13.16 3.12 -20.52
CA GLU A 159 13.94 4.08 -21.30
C GLU A 159 13.62 3.99 -22.80
N ALA A 160 13.37 2.79 -23.32
CA ALA A 160 12.99 2.57 -24.72
C ALA A 160 11.52 2.89 -25.02
N GLY A 161 10.72 3.28 -24.02
CA GLY A 161 9.27 3.47 -24.16
C GLY A 161 8.51 2.17 -24.47
N GLN A 162 9.08 1.03 -24.08
CA GLN A 162 8.51 -0.31 -24.25
C GLN A 162 7.71 -0.72 -23.00
N PRO A 163 6.75 -1.66 -23.14
CA PRO A 163 6.09 -2.23 -21.97
C PRO A 163 7.12 -2.92 -21.06
N PRO A 164 6.90 -2.91 -19.73
CA PRO A 164 7.79 -3.59 -18.81
C PRO A 164 7.75 -5.12 -19.04
N PRO A 165 8.76 -5.86 -18.55
CA PRO A 165 8.78 -7.32 -18.63
C PRO A 165 7.50 -7.96 -18.07
N GLU A 166 7.15 -9.16 -18.56
CA GLU A 166 5.96 -9.87 -18.10
C GLU A 166 5.97 -10.07 -16.58
N GLY A 167 4.82 -9.85 -15.93
CA GLY A 167 4.68 -9.95 -14.48
C GLY A 167 5.14 -8.71 -13.71
N ILE A 168 5.72 -7.71 -14.37
CA ILE A 168 6.11 -6.45 -13.73
C ILE A 168 4.99 -5.42 -13.81
N THR A 169 4.55 -4.96 -12.65
CA THR A 169 3.66 -3.82 -12.47
C THR A 169 4.48 -2.58 -12.13
N VAL A 170 4.42 -1.57 -12.99
CA VAL A 170 5.09 -0.29 -12.78
C VAL A 170 4.11 0.70 -12.16
N LEU A 171 4.49 1.23 -11.00
CA LEU A 171 3.68 2.18 -10.23
C LEU A 171 4.40 3.52 -10.10
N SER A 172 3.67 4.62 -10.25
CA SER A 172 4.21 5.96 -9.99
C SER A 172 4.51 6.12 -8.51
N ARG A 173 5.75 6.49 -8.19
CA ARG A 173 6.20 6.71 -6.82
C ARG A 173 5.42 7.85 -6.14
N ASN A 174 4.97 8.85 -6.87
CA ASN A 174 4.20 9.96 -6.28
C ASN A 174 2.82 9.51 -5.76
N GLU A 175 2.24 8.48 -6.40
CA GLU A 175 0.85 8.09 -6.18
C GLU A 175 0.76 6.82 -5.33
N ALA A 176 1.55 5.80 -5.64
CA ALA A 176 1.36 4.44 -5.16
C ALA A 176 1.98 4.12 -3.79
N GLY A 177 2.74 5.03 -3.20
CA GLY A 177 3.25 4.83 -1.85
C GLY A 177 2.12 4.80 -0.82
N ILE A 178 2.26 3.92 0.17
CA ILE A 178 1.27 3.72 1.24
C ILE A 178 1.43 4.85 2.25
N ASP A 179 0.35 5.62 2.51
CA ASP A 179 0.30 6.48 3.68
C ASP A 179 0.18 5.59 4.93
N PRO A 180 1.22 5.50 5.78
CA PRO A 180 1.21 4.58 6.90
C PRO A 180 0.18 4.97 7.97
N TYR A 181 -0.16 6.25 8.12
CA TYR A 181 -1.14 6.67 9.14
C TYR A 181 -2.54 6.21 8.75
N SER A 182 -2.96 6.51 7.52
CA SER A 182 -4.24 6.07 6.99
C SER A 182 -4.31 4.54 6.91
N PHE A 183 -3.26 3.88 6.42
CA PHE A 183 -3.23 2.42 6.26
C PHE A 183 -3.24 1.65 7.59
N LEU A 184 -2.62 2.20 8.64
CA LEU A 184 -2.57 1.58 9.97
C LEU A 184 -3.67 2.08 10.91
N GLU A 185 -4.54 2.99 10.45
CA GLU A 185 -5.59 3.62 11.26
C GLU A 185 -5.01 4.35 12.49
N LEU A 186 -3.87 5.02 12.31
CA LEU A 186 -3.16 5.75 13.36
C LEU A 186 -3.38 7.26 13.25
N SER A 187 -3.53 7.92 14.39
CA SER A 187 -3.52 9.39 14.43
C SER A 187 -2.10 9.93 14.23
N LYS A 188 -1.97 10.92 13.35
CA LYS A 188 -0.72 11.67 13.19
C LYS A 188 -0.60 12.66 14.34
N LYS A 189 0.48 12.56 15.12
CA LYS A 189 0.83 13.61 16.09
C LYS A 189 1.45 14.78 15.32
N GLU A 190 0.89 15.97 15.51
CA GLU A 190 1.43 17.23 15.00
C GLU A 190 2.71 17.64 15.73
#